data_AF-A0A7Y2V8R5-F1
#
_entry.id   AF-A0A7Y2V8R5-F1
#
_cell.length_a   1.000
_cell.length_b   1.000
_cell.length_c   1.000
_cell.angle_alpha   90.00
_cell.angle_beta   90.00
_cell.angle_gamma   90.00
#
_symmetry.space_group_name_H-M   'P 1'
#
loop_
_entity.id
_entity.type
_entity.pdbx_description
1 polymer ?
#
loop_
_entity_poly.entity_id
_entity_poly.type
_entity_poly.pdbx_seq_one_letter_code
_entity_poly.pdbx_strand_id
1 'polypeptide(L)'
;MNTETLKKKKTNGHKLNGFSIEDIGDDHLFTGIETPMKADAFKMPDAEKKKRIALLFEEIMDVMGLDLNDDSLKGTPDRVAKMYIEEIFSGLNPANKPKVALFDN
;
A
#
# COMPACT_ATOMS: atom_id res chain seq x y z
N MET A 1 -40.37 -20.97 13.16
CA MET A 1 -39.34 -20.06 12.63
C MET A 1 -38.00 -20.54 13.16
N ASN A 2 -37.17 -21.08 12.28
CA ASN A 2 -35.83 -21.57 12.62
C ASN A 2 -34.84 -20.41 12.46
N THR A 3 -34.27 -19.93 13.57
CA THR A 3 -33.11 -19.03 13.50
C THR A 3 -31.85 -19.87 13.58
N GLU A 4 -31.20 -20.04 12.43
CA GLU A 4 -29.91 -20.70 12.32
C GLU A 4 -28.86 -19.93 13.13
N THR A 5 -28.26 -20.61 14.09
CA THR A 5 -27.15 -20.11 14.89
C THR A 5 -25.93 -19.91 14.00
N LEU A 6 -25.54 -18.65 13.80
CA LEU A 6 -24.30 -18.27 13.14
C LEU A 6 -23.10 -18.93 13.84
N LYS A 7 -22.40 -19.79 13.09
CA LYS A 7 -21.17 -20.48 13.55
C LYS A 7 -20.14 -19.43 13.97
N LYS A 8 -19.79 -19.42 15.26
CA LYS A 8 -18.69 -18.61 15.82
C LYS A 8 -17.40 -18.89 15.05
N LYS A 9 -16.88 -17.87 14.38
CA LYS A 9 -15.55 -17.85 13.77
C LYS A 9 -14.54 -18.12 14.89
N LYS A 10 -13.66 -19.11 14.73
CA LYS A 10 -12.58 -19.38 15.70
C LYS A 10 -11.69 -18.14 15.76
N THR A 11 -11.79 -17.38 16.84
CA THR A 11 -10.82 -16.35 17.19
C THR A 11 -9.61 -17.06 17.78
N ASN A 12 -8.44 -16.94 17.16
CA ASN A 12 -7.18 -17.31 17.82
C ASN A 12 -7.11 -16.52 19.13
N GLY A 13 -6.93 -17.23 20.25
CA GLY A 13 -7.16 -16.75 21.62
C GLY A 13 -6.21 -15.67 22.14
N HIS A 14 -5.80 -14.72 21.32
CA HIS A 14 -5.15 -13.51 21.79
C HIS A 14 -6.23 -12.57 22.33
N LYS A 15 -6.36 -12.53 23.66
CA LYS A 15 -7.00 -11.41 24.33
C LYS A 15 -6.18 -10.17 23.98
N LEU A 16 -6.77 -9.23 23.24
CA LEU A 16 -6.21 -7.90 23.03
C LEU A 16 -6.26 -7.16 24.36
N ASN A 17 -5.28 -7.44 25.22
CA ASN A 17 -5.17 -6.84 26.54
C ASN A 17 -4.67 -5.40 26.38
N GLY A 18 -5.61 -4.44 26.34
CA GLY A 18 -5.35 -3.08 26.80
C GLY A 18 -4.71 -2.09 25.82
N PHE A 19 -4.71 -2.37 24.52
CA PHE A 19 -4.27 -1.39 23.51
C PHE A 19 -5.48 -0.63 22.93
N SER A 20 -5.38 0.69 22.88
CA SER A 20 -6.33 1.58 22.22
C SER A 20 -6.22 1.49 20.69
N ILE A 21 -7.20 2.02 19.95
CA ILE A 21 -7.15 2.06 18.47
C ILE A 21 -5.94 2.90 18.02
N GLU A 22 -5.62 3.94 18.79
CA GLU A 22 -4.42 4.77 18.59
C GLU A 22 -3.13 3.95 18.77
N ASP A 23 -3.05 3.08 19.78
CA ASP A 23 -1.88 2.23 20.03
C ASP A 23 -1.65 1.17 18.93
N ILE A 24 -2.71 0.68 18.29
CA ILE A 24 -2.64 -0.27 17.16
C ILE A 24 -2.22 0.45 15.86
N GLY A 25 -2.40 1.77 15.79
CA GLY A 25 -2.02 2.59 14.64
C GLY A 25 -0.51 2.78 14.52
N ASP A 26 0.16 3.01 15.65
CA ASP A 26 1.63 3.18 15.71
C ASP A 26 2.37 1.84 15.78
N ASP A 27 1.87 0.87 16.56
CA ASP A 27 2.38 -0.50 16.54
C ASP A 27 1.61 -1.30 15.48
N HIS A 28 2.19 -1.37 14.28
CA HIS A 28 1.70 -2.15 13.16
C HIS A 28 1.62 -3.65 13.51
N LEU A 29 0.58 -4.05 14.23
CA LEU A 29 0.27 -5.45 14.51
C LEU A 29 -0.02 -6.10 13.15
N PHE A 30 0.99 -6.80 12.63
CA PHE A 30 0.94 -7.57 11.39
C PHE A 30 -0.03 -8.75 11.58
N THR A 31 -1.34 -8.48 11.55
CA THR A 31 -2.37 -9.50 11.82
C THR A 31 -2.76 -10.30 10.57
N GLY A 32 -2.08 -10.12 9.43
CA GLY A 32 -2.41 -10.76 8.15
C GLY A 32 -1.17 -11.13 7.32
N ILE A 33 -1.29 -12.20 6.53
CA ILE A 33 -0.29 -12.65 5.54
C ILE A 33 -0.29 -11.73 4.31
N GLU A 34 -1.45 -11.15 3.98
CA GLU A 34 -1.68 -10.32 2.80
C GLU A 34 -1.73 -8.83 3.17
N THR A 35 -1.15 -7.98 2.32
CA THR A 35 -1.28 -6.53 2.46
C THR A 35 -2.74 -6.11 2.23
N PRO A 36 -3.36 -5.35 3.15
CA PRO A 36 -4.74 -4.92 2.99
C PRO A 36 -4.88 -3.89 1.85
N MET A 37 -5.40 -4.33 0.71
CA MET A 37 -5.60 -3.51 -0.49
C MET A 37 -7.09 -3.27 -0.77
N LYS A 38 -7.42 -2.16 -1.45
CA LYS A 38 -8.77 -1.93 -1.98
C LYS A 38 -9.14 -3.00 -3.02
N ALA A 39 -10.41 -3.40 -3.06
CA ALA A 39 -10.90 -4.42 -4.00
C ALA A 39 -10.67 -4.05 -5.48
N ASP A 40 -10.51 -2.76 -5.78
CA ASP A 40 -10.30 -2.21 -7.11
C ASP A 40 -8.91 -1.60 -7.34
N ALA A 41 -7.93 -1.95 -6.50
CA ALA A 41 -6.56 -1.41 -6.55
C ALA A 41 -5.85 -1.52 -7.92
N PHE A 42 -6.29 -2.45 -8.77
CA PHE A 42 -5.69 -2.72 -10.08
C PHE A 42 -6.56 -2.26 -11.27
N LYS A 43 -7.67 -1.55 -11.05
CA LYS A 43 -8.52 -1.05 -12.15
C LYS A 43 -7.86 0.08 -12.95
N MET A 44 -7.07 0.92 -12.29
CA MET A 44 -6.37 2.04 -12.93
C MET A 44 -5.01 1.59 -13.46
N PRO A 45 -4.63 1.96 -14.70
CA PRO A 45 -3.33 1.63 -15.25
C PRO A 45 -2.21 2.39 -14.53
N ASP A 46 -1.03 1.77 -14.43
CA ASP A 46 0.12 2.31 -13.71
C ASP A 46 0.59 3.66 -14.25
N ALA A 47 0.48 3.89 -15.56
CA ALA A 47 0.76 5.19 -16.18
C ALA A 47 -0.15 6.30 -15.65
N GLU A 48 -1.44 6.01 -15.41
CA GLU A 48 -2.38 6.99 -14.84
C GLU A 48 -2.13 7.19 -13.34
N LYS A 49 -1.84 6.11 -12.60
CA LYS A 49 -1.44 6.21 -11.19
C LYS A 49 -0.24 7.14 -11.01
N LYS A 50 0.81 6.97 -11.81
CA LYS A 50 2.01 7.82 -11.76
C LYS A 50 1.67 9.28 -12.01
N LYS A 51 0.88 9.60 -13.04
CA LYS A 51 0.45 10.98 -13.31
C LYS A 51 -0.30 11.59 -12.13
N ARG A 52 -1.24 10.85 -11.53
CA ARG A 52 -1.99 11.33 -10.37
C ARG A 52 -1.10 11.53 -9.13
N ILE A 53 -0.17 10.60 -8.88
CA ILE A 53 0.78 10.71 -7.77
C ILE A 53 1.71 11.90 -7.97
N ALA A 54 2.24 12.11 -9.18
CA ALA A 54 3.10 13.26 -9.49
C ALA A 54 2.37 14.58 -9.17
N LEU A 55 1.14 14.75 -9.66
CA LEU A 55 0.33 15.94 -9.34
C LEU A 55 0.11 16.12 -7.83
N LEU A 56 -0.20 15.05 -7.10
CA LEU A 56 -0.36 15.13 -5.64
C LEU A 56 0.95 15.51 -4.94
N PHE A 57 2.09 15.03 -5.45
CA PHE A 57 3.39 15.34 -4.87
C PHE A 57 3.84 16.76 -5.19
N GLU A 58 3.43 17.30 -6.34
CA GLU A 58 3.58 18.70 -6.69
C GLU A 58 2.95 19.61 -5.63
N GLU A 59 1.69 19.33 -5.26
CA GLU A 59 0.97 20.04 -4.19
C GLU A 59 1.67 19.89 -2.83
N ILE A 60 2.18 18.70 -2.50
CA ILE A 60 2.95 18.49 -1.27
C ILE A 60 4.22 19.35 -1.27
N MET A 61 4.92 19.44 -2.40
CA MET A 61 6.14 20.25 -2.53
C MET A 61 5.84 21.75 -2.40
N ASP A 62 4.72 22.22 -2.95
CA ASP A 62 4.25 23.60 -2.77
C ASP A 62 3.95 23.91 -1.29
N VAL A 63 3.25 23.00 -0.59
CA VAL A 63 3.00 23.12 0.86
C VAL A 63 4.30 23.18 1.67
N MET A 64 5.35 22.47 1.24
CA MET A 64 6.67 22.52 1.85
C MET A 64 7.45 23.80 1.54
N GLY A 65 6.97 24.64 0.61
CA GLY A 65 7.66 25.83 0.13
C GLY A 65 8.84 25.54 -0.80
N LEU A 66 8.78 24.44 -1.56
CA LEU A 66 9.81 24.07 -2.54
C LEU A 66 9.52 24.70 -3.91
N ASP A 67 10.52 25.35 -4.50
CA ASP A 67 10.37 25.98 -5.82
C ASP A 67 10.53 24.97 -6.96
N LEU A 68 9.42 24.64 -7.62
CA LEU A 68 9.41 23.74 -8.76
C LEU A 68 9.91 24.37 -10.07
N ASN A 69 10.21 25.67 -10.10
CA ASN A 69 10.92 26.28 -11.23
C ASN A 69 12.42 25.94 -11.21
N ASP A 70 12.95 25.48 -10.08
CA ASP A 70 14.32 25.00 -9.99
C ASP A 70 14.51 23.70 -10.79
N ASP A 71 15.58 23.65 -11.59
CA ASP A 71 15.87 22.52 -12.48
C ASP A 71 16.08 21.20 -11.74
N SER A 72 16.53 21.24 -10.47
CA SER A 72 16.74 20.04 -9.65
C SER A 72 15.42 19.50 -9.06
N LEU A 73 14.42 20.37 -8.91
CA LEU A 73 13.16 20.05 -8.24
C LEU A 73 12.01 19.76 -9.21
N LYS A 74 11.98 20.39 -10.39
CA LYS A 74 10.89 20.23 -11.38
C LYS A 74 10.59 18.77 -11.78
N GLY A 75 11.60 17.91 -11.78
CA GLY A 75 11.43 16.48 -12.11
C GLY A 75 11.19 15.58 -10.90
N THR A 76 11.17 16.13 -9.69
CA THR A 76 11.00 15.35 -8.45
C THR A 76 9.62 14.69 -8.34
N PRO A 77 8.49 15.36 -8.66
CA PRO A 77 7.19 14.72 -8.60
C PRO A 77 7.09 13.44 -9.45
N ASP A 78 7.63 13.48 -10.67
CA ASP A 78 7.68 12.33 -11.57
C ASP A 78 8.59 11.21 -11.06
N ARG A 79 9.76 11.56 -10.49
CA ARG A 79 10.67 10.58 -9.90
C ARG A 79 10.03 9.86 -8.71
N VAL A 80 9.33 10.58 -7.85
CA VAL A 80 8.62 9.97 -6.70
C VAL A 80 7.49 9.06 -7.18
N ALA A 81 6.71 9.52 -8.15
CA ALA A 81 5.64 8.71 -8.74
C ALA A 81 6.17 7.41 -9.36
N LYS A 82 7.27 7.48 -10.11
CA LYS A 82 7.96 6.31 -10.66
C LYS A 82 8.43 5.38 -9.54
N MET A 83 9.15 5.92 -8.56
CA MET A 83 9.68 5.15 -7.44
C MET A 83 8.57 4.37 -6.72
N TYR A 84 7.42 5.00 -6.47
CA TYR A 84 6.29 4.35 -5.79
C TYR A 84 5.68 3.21 -6.60
N ILE A 85 5.46 3.40 -7.91
CA ILE A 85 4.73 2.43 -8.73
C ILE A 85 5.63 1.32 -9.28
N GLU A 86 6.84 1.66 -9.73
CA GLU A 86 7.73 0.75 -10.45
C GLU A 86 8.81 0.14 -9.57
N GLU A 87 9.09 0.71 -8.40
CA GLU A 87 10.24 0.32 -7.57
C GLU A 87 9.76 -0.16 -6.19
N ILE A 88 9.62 0.73 -5.21
CA ILE A 88 9.51 0.37 -3.80
C ILE A 88 8.22 -0.40 -3.46
N PHE A 89 7.11 -0.15 -4.17
CA PHE A 89 5.85 -0.87 -3.99
C PHE A 89 5.48 -1.75 -5.19
N SER A 90 6.45 -2.03 -6.07
CA SER A 90 6.24 -2.93 -7.23
C SER A 90 5.72 -4.31 -6.82
N GLY A 91 6.09 -4.79 -5.63
CA GLY A 91 5.64 -6.07 -5.08
C GLY A 91 4.14 -6.14 -4.75
N LEU A 92 3.43 -5.00 -4.67
CA LEU A 92 1.98 -4.99 -4.50
C LEU A 92 1.25 -5.48 -5.76
N ASN A 93 1.90 -5.42 -6.93
CA ASN A 93 1.34 -5.94 -8.17
C ASN A 93 1.65 -7.45 -8.29
N PRO A 94 0.64 -8.33 -8.28
CA PRO A 94 0.85 -9.77 -8.41
C PRO A 94 1.58 -10.16 -9.71
N ALA A 95 1.51 -9.34 -10.76
CA ALA A 95 2.22 -9.56 -12.01
C ALA A 95 3.75 -9.48 -11.86
N ASN A 96 4.23 -8.79 -10.83
CA ASN A 96 5.67 -8.64 -10.54
C ASN A 96 6.21 -9.79 -9.66
N LYS A 97 5.38 -10.79 -9.32
CA LYS A 97 5.81 -11.94 -8.54
C LYS A 97 6.89 -12.73 -9.31
N PRO A 98 8.05 -13.02 -8.71
CA PRO A 98 9.13 -13.72 -9.38
C PRO A 98 8.72 -15.15 -9.74
N LYS A 99 9.23 -15.65 -10.87
CA LYS A 99 9.04 -17.05 -11.27
C LYS A 99 9.89 -17.94 -10.37
N VAL A 100 9.25 -18.93 -9.76
CA VAL A 100 9.93 -19.96 -8.97
C VAL A 100 10.53 -20.98 -9.94
N ALA A 101 11.81 -21.28 -9.79
CA ALA A 101 12.49 -22.36 -10.48
C ALA A 101 13.01 -23.35 -9.43
N LEU A 102 12.78 -24.64 -9.66
CA LEU A 102 13.34 -25.73 -8.87
C LEU A 102 14.43 -26.41 -9.69
N PHE A 103 15.47 -26.90 -9.02
CA PHE A 103 16.51 -27.73 -9.61
C PHE A 103 16.52 -29.09 -8.90
N ASP A 104 16.77 -30.16 -9.66
CA ASP A 104 16.93 -31.50 -9.11
C ASP A 104 18.29 -31.60 -8.40
N ASN A 105 18.31 -32.17 -7.19
CA ASN A 105 19.50 -32.35 -6.35
C ASN A 105 20.17 -33.70 -6.59
#